data_AF-A0A518E572-F1
#
_entry.id   AF-A0A518E572-F1
#
_cell.length_a   1.000
_cell.length_b   1.000
_cell.length_c   1.000
_cell.angle_alpha   90.00
_cell.angle_beta   90.00
_cell.angle_gamma   90.00
#
_symmetry.space_group_name_H-M   'P 1'
#
loop_
_entity.id
_entity.type
_entity.pdbx_description
1 polymer ?
#
loop_
_entity_poly.entity_id
_entity_poly.type
_entity_poly.pdbx_seq_one_letter_code
_entity_poly.pdbx_strand_id
1 'polypeptide(L)'
;MNVALASSRQVMSLRQEASQRHGLTLLELILALALSVVLLGIIAMAINFQARALDLKRAEVEEAEIARAVLRYIESDLRGAVWESPPTDFSSASALSGLDSTNVDDLLGGNPGDPTNPTSPTTGGTGDGTSAGGDAPANPNTEDIAGTSQPAVRAGLYGNQYELQIDVSRLPRIDEYEAVLAVGSEVAEIPSDVKTIAYFLRQNAGAATGPSSSAGSGLSDSTPDVQEGLIRREMDRAVSLYAATNGQAFENAGQLLAEEVARLEFRYFDGAQWLLEWDSDQLGGLPLAVETMIAIRRADQDPDEMPVDDGPITLDNPYELVYRLVVRIPIAVPLEDETAVPVDDPAAEPVQP
;
A
#
# COMPACT_ATOMS: atom_id res chain seq x y z
N MET A 1 -26.84 -35.73 114.95
CA MET A 1 -27.85 -35.25 114.01
C MET A 1 -27.13 -34.91 112.71
N ASN A 2 -27.50 -35.62 111.63
CA ASN A 2 -27.31 -35.30 110.21
C ASN A 2 -25.89 -35.21 109.62
N VAL A 3 -25.52 -36.14 108.71
CA VAL A 3 -25.70 -36.13 107.22
C VAL A 3 -24.45 -35.51 106.59
N ALA A 4 -23.49 -36.31 106.13
CA ALA A 4 -23.39 -36.90 104.78
C ALA A 4 -23.25 -35.86 103.66
N LEU A 5 -22.13 -35.92 102.92
CA LEU A 5 -21.92 -35.53 101.51
C LEU A 5 -20.49 -35.98 101.14
N ALA A 6 -20.35 -37.20 100.62
CA ALA A 6 -20.34 -37.52 99.20
C ALA A 6 -18.97 -37.26 98.54
N SER A 7 -18.12 -38.28 98.62
CA SER A 7 -16.95 -38.48 97.78
C SER A 7 -17.40 -38.81 96.36
N SER A 8 -17.20 -37.90 95.41
CA SER A 8 -17.34 -38.16 93.98
C SER A 8 -15.96 -38.09 93.32
N ARG A 9 -15.29 -39.24 93.20
CA ARG A 9 -14.10 -39.39 92.34
C ARG A 9 -14.60 -39.68 90.92
N GLN A 10 -14.64 -38.66 90.08
CA GLN A 10 -14.75 -38.85 88.64
C GLN A 10 -13.46 -39.50 88.13
N VAL A 11 -13.56 -40.76 87.75
CA VAL A 11 -12.53 -41.48 86.99
C VAL A 11 -12.71 -41.06 85.53
N MET A 12 -11.88 -40.14 85.03
CA MET A 12 -11.76 -39.86 83.61
C MET A 12 -11.24 -41.12 82.92
N SER A 13 -12.14 -41.92 82.35
CA SER A 13 -11.77 -42.98 81.42
C SER A 13 -11.31 -42.34 80.12
N LEU A 14 -9.99 -42.19 79.95
CA LEU A 14 -9.40 -41.95 78.64
C LEU A 14 -9.69 -43.19 77.79
N ARG A 15 -10.76 -43.09 76.98
CA ARG A 15 -11.10 -44.07 75.96
C ARG A 15 -10.03 -43.96 74.89
N GLN A 16 -8.95 -44.73 75.05
CA GLN A 16 -7.89 -44.81 74.06
C GLN A 16 -8.45 -45.60 72.87
N GLU A 17 -8.99 -44.89 71.89
CA GLU A 17 -9.35 -45.46 70.61
C GLU A 17 -8.06 -45.99 69.97
N ALA A 18 -7.89 -47.31 70.04
CA ALA A 18 -6.86 -48.00 69.30
C ALA A 18 -7.16 -47.79 67.81
N SER A 19 -6.49 -46.80 67.21
CA SER A 19 -6.49 -46.57 65.78
C SER A 19 -6.00 -47.84 65.09
N GLN A 20 -6.94 -48.66 64.61
CA GLN A 20 -6.64 -49.78 63.74
C GLN A 20 -6.00 -49.22 62.47
N ARG A 21 -4.68 -49.37 62.37
CA ARG A 21 -3.94 -49.03 61.17
C ARG A 21 -4.28 -50.10 60.13
N HIS A 22 -5.27 -49.81 59.31
CA HIS A 22 -5.59 -50.61 58.15
C HIS A 22 -4.44 -50.42 57.14
N GLY A 23 -3.71 -51.49 56.84
CA GLY A 23 -2.74 -51.50 55.74
C GLY A 23 -3.47 -51.43 54.40
N LEU A 24 -2.85 -50.77 53.41
CA LEU A 24 -3.39 -50.70 52.05
C LEU A 24 -3.54 -52.11 51.47
N THR A 25 -4.71 -52.40 50.89
CA THR A 25 -4.94 -53.66 50.18
C THR A 25 -4.24 -53.62 48.81
N LEU A 26 -3.84 -54.78 48.31
CA LEU A 26 -3.21 -54.89 46.98
C LEU A 26 -4.14 -54.37 45.88
N LEU A 27 -5.46 -54.58 46.02
CA LEU A 27 -6.49 -54.04 45.13
C LEU A 27 -6.50 -52.50 45.11
N GLU A 28 -6.35 -51.88 46.27
CA GLU A 28 -6.34 -50.42 46.37
C GLU A 28 -5.04 -49.82 45.80
N LEU A 29 -3.91 -50.50 45.99
CA LEU A 29 -2.65 -50.10 45.37
C LEU A 29 -2.74 -50.16 43.83
N ILE A 30 -3.27 -51.24 43.26
CA ILE A 30 -3.42 -51.35 41.80
C ILE A 30 -4.45 -50.36 41.27
N LEU A 31 -5.52 -50.07 42.02
CA LEU A 31 -6.51 -49.07 41.64
C LEU A 31 -5.93 -47.66 41.69
N ALA A 32 -5.18 -47.32 42.75
CA ALA A 32 -4.48 -46.05 42.86
C ALA A 32 -3.45 -45.86 41.74
N LEU A 33 -2.69 -46.90 41.41
CA LEU A 33 -1.73 -46.88 40.32
C LEU A 33 -2.43 -46.72 38.96
N ALA A 34 -3.50 -47.48 38.71
CA ALA A 34 -4.31 -47.33 37.49
C ALA A 34 -4.88 -45.90 37.35
N LEU A 35 -5.41 -45.34 38.44
CA LEU A 35 -5.97 -43.98 38.46
C LEU A 35 -4.87 -42.93 38.24
N SER A 36 -3.66 -43.15 38.78
CA SER A 36 -2.51 -42.27 38.53
C SER A 36 -2.12 -42.24 37.05
N VAL A 37 -2.10 -43.39 36.37
CA VAL A 37 -1.77 -43.48 34.94
C VAL A 37 -2.84 -42.78 34.10
N VAL A 38 -4.12 -42.94 34.44
CA VAL A 38 -5.22 -42.24 33.77
C VAL A 38 -5.12 -40.72 33.98
N LEU A 39 -4.83 -40.27 35.21
CA LEU A 39 -4.64 -38.86 35.52
C LEU A 39 -3.48 -38.25 34.73
N LEU A 40 -2.32 -38.91 34.73
CA LEU A 40 -1.16 -38.50 33.92
C LEU A 40 -1.49 -38.47 32.43
N GLY A 41 -2.26 -39.43 31.93
CA GLY A 41 -2.73 -39.46 30.54
C GLY A 41 -3.61 -38.26 30.17
N ILE A 42 -4.56 -37.90 31.03
CA ILE A 42 -5.42 -36.72 30.81
C ILE A 42 -4.60 -35.44 30.85
N ILE A 43 -3.66 -35.31 31.79
CA ILE A 43 -2.77 -34.14 31.87
C ILE A 43 -1.90 -34.04 30.62
N ALA A 44 -1.32 -35.15 30.17
CA ALA A 44 -0.49 -35.18 28.96
C ALA A 44 -1.31 -34.78 27.72
N MET A 45 -2.57 -35.23 27.62
CA MET A 45 -3.48 -34.84 26.55
C MET A 45 -3.82 -33.35 26.59
N ALA A 46 -4.11 -32.81 27.79
CA ALA A 46 -4.39 -31.38 27.97
C ALA A 46 -3.20 -30.50 27.60
N ILE A 47 -1.98 -30.91 27.97
CA ILE A 47 -0.75 -30.18 27.62
C ILE A 47 -0.54 -30.18 26.10
N ASN A 48 -0.69 -31.34 25.43
CA ASN A 48 -0.56 -31.43 23.97
C ASN A 48 -1.58 -30.56 23.24
N PHE A 49 -2.82 -30.55 23.72
CA PHE A 49 -3.85 -29.68 23.18
C PHE A 49 -3.48 -28.20 23.32
N GLN A 50 -3.03 -27.79 24.52
CA GLN A 50 -2.65 -26.40 24.76
C GLN A 50 -1.42 -25.98 23.94
N ALA A 51 -0.42 -26.86 23.76
CA ALA A 51 0.74 -26.57 22.93
C ALA A 51 0.31 -26.29 21.47
N ARG A 52 -0.48 -27.18 20.87
CA ARG A 52 -0.99 -27.00 19.50
C ARG A 52 -1.86 -25.75 19.36
N ALA A 53 -2.73 -25.49 20.34
CA ALA A 53 -3.58 -24.30 20.33
C ALA A 53 -2.75 -23.01 20.43
N LEU A 54 -1.65 -23.02 21.19
CA LEU A 54 -0.73 -21.88 21.28
C LEU A 54 0.07 -21.67 20.00
N ASP A 55 0.53 -22.74 19.35
CA ASP A 55 1.29 -22.65 18.10
C ASP A 55 0.44 -22.01 16.98
N LEU A 56 -0.81 -22.45 16.83
CA LEU A 56 -1.76 -21.85 15.88
C LEU A 56 -2.00 -20.36 16.18
N LYS A 57 -2.17 -20.00 17.46
CA LYS A 57 -2.40 -18.62 17.86
C LYS A 57 -1.19 -17.72 17.69
N ARG A 58 0.03 -18.27 17.72
CA ARG A 58 1.25 -17.52 17.43
C ARG A 58 1.36 -17.20 15.94
N ALA A 59 1.12 -18.17 15.07
CA ALA A 59 1.14 -17.97 13.62
C ALA A 59 0.16 -16.87 13.19
N GLU A 60 -1.09 -16.91 13.67
CA GLU A 60 -2.08 -15.85 13.38
C GLU A 60 -1.62 -14.45 13.83
N VAL A 61 -0.90 -14.35 14.94
CA VAL A 61 -0.40 -13.06 15.46
C VAL A 61 0.79 -12.58 14.63
N GLU A 62 1.71 -13.47 14.28
CA GLU A 62 2.86 -13.16 13.42
C GLU A 62 2.39 -12.62 12.05
N GLU A 63 1.44 -13.30 11.41
CA GLU A 63 0.83 -12.87 10.14
C GLU A 63 0.14 -11.50 10.27
N ALA A 64 -0.61 -11.27 11.36
CA ALA A 64 -1.26 -9.98 11.62
C ALA A 64 -0.25 -8.85 11.89
N GLU A 65 0.88 -9.15 12.53
CA GLU A 65 1.96 -8.20 12.76
C GLU A 65 2.66 -7.81 11.46
N ILE A 66 2.92 -8.78 10.57
CA ILE A 66 3.48 -8.55 9.23
C ILE A 66 2.53 -7.69 8.40
N ALA A 67 1.25 -8.06 8.31
CA ALA A 67 0.23 -7.28 7.61
C ALA A 67 0.19 -5.83 8.10
N ARG A 68 0.19 -5.65 9.42
CA ARG A 68 0.13 -4.34 10.04
C ARG A 68 1.37 -3.51 9.73
N ALA A 69 2.56 -4.13 9.77
CA ALA A 69 3.82 -3.46 9.45
C ALA A 69 3.83 -2.97 7.99
N VAL A 70 3.47 -3.85 7.05
CA VAL A 70 3.38 -3.55 5.62
C VAL A 70 2.39 -2.41 5.35
N LEU A 71 1.16 -2.52 5.87
CA LEU A 71 0.12 -1.51 5.66
C LEU A 71 0.51 -0.16 6.27
N ARG A 72 1.15 -0.14 7.45
CA ARG A 72 1.68 1.10 8.04
C ARG A 72 2.80 1.72 7.22
N TYR A 73 3.60 0.88 6.57
CA TYR A 73 4.68 1.35 5.72
C TYR A 73 4.13 2.00 4.44
N ILE A 74 3.19 1.34 3.77
CA ILE A 74 2.46 1.91 2.62
C ILE A 74 1.71 3.18 3.05
N GLU A 75 1.06 3.20 4.21
CA GLU A 75 0.39 4.40 4.74
C GLU A 75 1.35 5.58 4.89
N SER A 76 2.53 5.34 5.45
CA SER A 76 3.53 6.38 5.66
C SER A 76 3.98 6.99 4.33
N ASP A 77 4.24 6.15 3.33
CA ASP A 77 4.66 6.59 2.00
C ASP A 77 3.52 7.32 1.27
N LEU A 78 2.28 6.81 1.33
CA LEU A 78 1.07 7.47 0.80
C LEU A 78 0.80 8.84 1.44
N ARG A 79 1.08 9.00 2.74
CA ARG A 79 0.93 10.30 3.42
C ARG A 79 2.01 11.30 3.03
N GLY A 80 3.18 10.82 2.60
CA GLY A 80 4.30 11.62 2.12
C GLY A 80 4.19 12.02 0.65
N ALA A 81 3.08 11.69 -0.02
CA ALA A 81 2.84 11.99 -1.43
C ALA A 81 3.15 13.44 -1.79
N VAL A 82 3.80 13.65 -2.93
CA VAL A 82 4.06 14.95 -3.52
C VAL A 82 3.33 15.04 -4.85
N TRP A 83 2.75 16.20 -5.12
CA TRP A 83 2.16 16.54 -6.41
C TRP A 83 2.75 17.85 -6.88
N GLU A 84 3.30 17.84 -8.09
CA GLU A 84 3.65 19.08 -8.77
C GLU A 84 2.41 19.60 -9.48
N SER A 85 1.79 20.65 -8.93
CA SER A 85 0.69 21.31 -9.62
C SER A 85 1.14 21.72 -11.03
N PRO A 86 0.29 21.53 -12.06
CA PRO A 86 0.64 21.94 -13.40
C PRO A 86 1.06 23.42 -13.40
N PRO A 87 2.09 23.81 -14.17
CA PRO A 87 2.52 25.19 -14.23
C PRO A 87 1.31 26.07 -14.51
N THR A 88 1.04 27.04 -13.63
CA THR A 88 0.00 28.03 -13.89
C THR A 88 0.29 28.68 -15.23
N ASP A 89 -0.66 28.58 -16.16
CA ASP A 89 -0.48 29.11 -17.49
C ASP A 89 -0.40 30.64 -17.43
N PHE A 90 0.82 31.17 -17.50
CA PHE A 90 1.08 32.61 -17.57
C PHE A 90 0.80 33.19 -18.96
N SER A 91 0.16 32.44 -19.88
CA SER A 91 -0.32 32.94 -21.18
C SER A 91 -1.18 34.20 -21.05
N SER A 92 -1.97 34.30 -19.98
CA SER A 92 -2.75 35.51 -19.66
C SER A 92 -1.86 36.70 -19.26
N ALA A 93 -0.74 36.45 -18.57
CA ALA A 93 0.23 37.48 -18.18
C ALA A 93 1.14 37.88 -19.34
N SER A 94 1.44 36.98 -20.29
CA SER A 94 2.16 37.31 -21.52
C SER A 94 1.26 38.08 -22.51
N ALA A 95 -0.05 37.79 -22.53
CA ALA A 95 -1.03 38.62 -23.22
C ALA A 95 -1.10 40.04 -22.62
N LEU A 96 -1.02 40.17 -21.29
CA LEU A 96 -0.98 41.48 -20.61
C LEU A 96 0.35 42.22 -20.81
N SER A 97 1.47 41.50 -20.85
CA SER A 97 2.79 42.04 -21.18
C SER A 97 2.91 42.47 -22.65
N GLY A 98 2.04 41.97 -23.53
CA GLY A 98 1.89 42.42 -24.91
C GLY A 98 1.15 43.76 -25.06
N LEU A 99 0.60 44.34 -23.98
CA LEU A 99 0.06 45.70 -23.97
C LEU A 99 1.14 46.79 -23.76
N ASP A 100 2.41 46.47 -23.99
CA ASP A 100 3.50 47.45 -23.96
C ASP A 100 3.40 48.44 -25.16
N SER A 101 2.94 49.64 -24.83
CA SER A 101 3.31 50.96 -25.37
C SER A 101 3.18 51.28 -26.87
N THR A 102 2.69 50.40 -27.74
CA THR A 102 2.71 50.66 -29.19
C THR A 102 1.43 51.20 -29.83
N ASN A 103 0.28 51.24 -29.12
CA ASN A 103 -1.00 51.63 -29.73
C ASN A 103 -1.81 52.67 -28.92
N VAL A 104 -1.15 53.71 -28.42
CA VAL A 104 -1.85 54.95 -28.01
C VAL A 104 -2.16 55.89 -29.19
N ASP A 105 -1.67 55.58 -30.40
CA ASP A 105 -1.85 56.40 -31.60
C ASP A 105 -3.11 56.02 -32.42
N ASP A 106 -3.67 54.81 -32.22
CA ASP A 106 -4.84 54.30 -32.97
C ASP A 106 -6.20 54.72 -32.36
N LEU A 107 -6.20 55.36 -31.19
CA LEU A 107 -7.41 55.84 -30.51
C LEU A 107 -7.81 57.29 -30.87
N LEU A 108 -7.02 58.01 -31.68
CA LEU A 108 -7.28 59.44 -32.01
C LEU A 108 -7.27 59.76 -33.51
N GLY A 109 -7.15 58.77 -34.40
CA GLY A 109 -6.95 58.98 -35.84
C GLY A 109 -7.83 58.13 -36.74
N GLY A 110 -9.15 58.15 -36.55
CA GLY A 110 -10.10 57.41 -37.40
C GLY A 110 -10.13 57.93 -38.85
N ASN A 111 -9.36 57.28 -39.74
CA ASN A 111 -9.56 57.34 -41.19
C ASN A 111 -10.37 56.09 -41.62
N PRO A 112 -11.62 56.24 -42.11
CA PRO A 112 -12.46 55.12 -42.46
C PRO A 112 -12.15 54.64 -43.88
N GLY A 113 -11.60 53.43 -43.99
CA GLY A 113 -11.65 52.67 -45.24
C GLY A 113 -10.36 51.90 -45.54
N ASP A 114 -10.27 50.67 -45.03
CA ASP A 114 -9.82 49.49 -45.78
C ASP A 114 -9.91 48.23 -44.89
N PRO A 115 -10.75 47.21 -45.19
CA PRO A 115 -10.75 45.95 -44.45
C PRO A 115 -9.81 44.95 -45.14
N THR A 116 -8.50 45.04 -44.87
CA THR A 116 -7.54 43.99 -45.24
C THR A 116 -7.07 43.22 -44.01
N ASN A 117 -7.79 42.11 -43.81
CA ASN A 117 -7.57 40.97 -42.94
C ASN A 117 -6.07 40.59 -42.72
N PRO A 118 -5.58 40.41 -41.49
CA PRO A 118 -4.24 39.89 -41.25
C PRO A 118 -4.17 38.39 -41.54
N THR A 119 -3.25 38.03 -42.44
CA THR A 119 -2.94 36.67 -42.88
C THR A 119 -2.27 35.86 -41.76
N SER A 120 -2.98 34.87 -41.21
CA SER A 120 -2.38 33.79 -40.42
C SER A 120 -1.57 32.84 -41.32
N PRO A 121 -0.37 32.39 -40.93
CA PRO A 121 0.33 31.34 -41.67
C PRO A 121 -0.39 30.00 -41.50
N THR A 122 -0.94 29.52 -42.62
CA THR A 122 -1.47 28.18 -42.82
C THR A 122 -0.31 27.17 -42.88
N THR A 123 -0.13 26.38 -41.82
CA THR A 123 0.64 25.13 -41.88
C THR A 123 -0.29 24.01 -42.33
N GLY A 124 0.00 23.45 -43.50
CA GLY A 124 -0.73 22.32 -44.05
C GLY A 124 -0.43 21.03 -43.31
N GLY A 125 -1.49 20.36 -42.84
CA GLY A 125 -1.50 18.97 -42.43
C GLY A 125 -2.78 18.34 -42.95
N THR A 126 -2.65 17.50 -43.97
CA THR A 126 -3.72 16.70 -44.58
C THR A 126 -4.39 15.81 -43.54
N GLY A 127 -5.67 16.07 -43.28
CA GLY A 127 -6.55 15.15 -42.56
C GLY A 127 -6.92 13.98 -43.46
N ASP A 128 -6.46 12.79 -43.09
CA ASP A 128 -7.03 11.53 -43.56
C ASP A 128 -7.89 10.98 -42.42
N GLY A 129 -9.19 10.87 -42.69
CA GLY A 129 -10.19 10.40 -41.73
C GLY A 129 -10.09 8.91 -41.56
N THR A 130 -9.36 8.47 -40.54
CA THR A 130 -9.49 7.13 -39.97
C THR A 130 -10.11 7.25 -38.59
N SER A 131 -11.39 6.89 -38.52
CA SER A 131 -12.08 6.55 -37.27
C SER A 131 -11.39 5.33 -36.66
N ALA A 132 -10.36 5.58 -35.86
CA ALA A 132 -9.85 4.63 -34.91
C ALA A 132 -10.39 5.06 -33.54
N GLY A 133 -11.15 4.18 -32.87
CA GLY A 133 -11.13 4.16 -31.42
C GLY A 133 -9.70 3.83 -31.03
N GLY A 134 -8.86 4.86 -30.94
CA GLY A 134 -7.49 4.73 -30.50
C GLY A 134 -7.54 4.65 -29.00
N ASP A 135 -7.26 3.46 -28.46
CA ASP A 135 -6.79 3.32 -27.09
C ASP A 135 -5.75 4.44 -26.87
N ALA A 136 -5.94 5.23 -25.81
CA ALA A 136 -4.93 6.18 -25.38
C ALA A 136 -3.59 5.42 -25.29
N PRO A 137 -2.46 6.00 -25.71
CA PRO A 137 -1.18 5.32 -25.58
C PRO A 137 -1.01 4.89 -24.12
N ALA A 138 -0.92 3.58 -23.91
CA ALA A 138 -0.66 2.95 -22.62
C ALA A 138 0.44 3.72 -21.89
N ASN A 139 0.11 4.31 -20.72
CA ASN A 139 1.13 4.95 -19.90
C ASN A 139 1.87 3.83 -19.16
N PRO A 140 3.16 3.55 -19.47
CA PRO A 140 3.89 2.47 -18.80
C PRO A 140 4.03 2.71 -17.29
N ASN A 141 3.91 3.97 -16.84
CA ASN A 141 3.89 4.33 -15.42
C ASN A 141 2.59 3.96 -14.69
N THR A 142 1.59 3.45 -15.41
CA THR A 142 0.29 3.08 -14.86
C THR A 142 -0.05 1.61 -15.19
N GLU A 143 0.34 1.11 -16.38
CA GLU A 143 0.04 -0.27 -16.80
C GLU A 143 1.07 -1.33 -16.36
N ASP A 144 2.37 -1.03 -16.48
CA ASP A 144 3.48 -1.95 -16.15
C ASP A 144 4.59 -1.20 -15.41
N ILE A 145 4.31 -0.88 -14.14
CA ILE A 145 5.24 -0.22 -13.25
C ILE A 145 6.37 -1.19 -12.91
N ALA A 146 6.09 -2.47 -12.66
CA ALA A 146 7.13 -3.45 -12.31
C ALA A 146 8.23 -3.54 -13.38
N GLY A 147 7.86 -3.59 -14.66
CA GLY A 147 8.78 -3.61 -15.81
C GLY A 147 9.38 -2.24 -16.17
N THR A 148 8.79 -1.15 -15.70
CA THR A 148 9.24 0.22 -15.98
C THR A 148 10.44 0.63 -15.12
N SER A 149 11.51 1.12 -15.77
CA SER A 149 12.71 1.67 -15.11
C SER A 149 12.79 3.21 -15.19
N GLN A 150 11.83 3.86 -15.85
CA GLN A 150 11.76 5.30 -16.02
C GLN A 150 10.57 5.87 -15.24
N PRO A 151 10.77 6.84 -14.32
CA PRO A 151 9.66 7.46 -13.61
C PRO A 151 8.82 8.35 -14.54
N ALA A 152 7.58 8.63 -14.12
CA ALA A 152 6.71 9.58 -14.80
C ALA A 152 7.36 10.98 -14.83
N VAL A 153 7.11 11.74 -15.91
CA VAL A 153 7.71 13.07 -16.10
C VAL A 153 7.31 14.03 -14.98
N ARG A 154 6.05 13.96 -14.53
CA ARG A 154 5.52 14.76 -13.42
C ARG A 154 5.50 13.96 -12.12
N ALA A 155 5.67 14.67 -11.00
CA ALA A 155 5.62 14.08 -9.68
C ALA A 155 4.17 13.85 -9.28
N GLY A 156 3.83 12.65 -8.85
CA GLY A 156 2.46 12.32 -8.47
C GLY A 156 2.26 10.88 -8.04
N LEU A 157 1.03 10.42 -8.22
CA LEU A 157 0.62 9.04 -7.98
C LEU A 157 0.15 8.43 -9.30
N TYR A 158 0.68 7.26 -9.63
CA TYR A 158 0.39 6.52 -10.84
C TYR A 158 0.21 5.06 -10.47
N GLY A 159 -0.81 4.39 -10.99
CA GLY A 159 -1.00 2.99 -10.67
C GLY A 159 -2.30 2.39 -11.16
N ASN A 160 -2.31 1.07 -11.19
CA ASN A 160 -3.47 0.24 -11.49
C ASN A 160 -3.90 -0.50 -10.21
N GLN A 161 -4.70 -1.56 -10.39
CA GLN A 161 -5.19 -2.35 -9.26
C GLN A 161 -4.07 -3.13 -8.56
N TYR A 162 -3.00 -3.54 -9.24
CA TYR A 162 -1.98 -4.44 -8.69
C TYR A 162 -0.64 -3.76 -8.42
N GLU A 163 -0.40 -2.59 -9.04
CA GLU A 163 0.85 -1.86 -8.95
C GLU A 163 0.60 -0.39 -8.65
N LEU A 164 1.45 0.18 -7.79
CA LEU A 164 1.36 1.56 -7.35
C LEU A 164 2.73 2.21 -7.40
N GLN A 165 2.84 3.35 -8.08
CA GLN A 165 3.97 4.26 -8.07
C GLN A 165 3.56 5.58 -7.42
N ILE A 166 4.41 6.09 -6.53
CA ILE A 166 4.18 7.34 -5.84
C ILE A 166 5.47 8.09 -5.62
N ASP A 167 5.43 9.40 -5.85
CA ASP A 167 6.50 10.30 -5.46
C ASP A 167 6.28 10.83 -4.05
N VAL A 168 7.29 10.70 -3.19
CA VAL A 168 7.21 11.12 -1.79
C VAL A 168 8.30 12.10 -1.42
N SER A 169 7.97 13.04 -0.53
CA SER A 169 8.94 13.95 0.06
C SER A 169 9.64 13.26 1.21
N ARG A 170 10.96 13.11 1.11
CA ARG A 170 11.80 12.67 2.22
C ARG A 170 13.13 13.39 2.24
N LEU A 171 13.52 13.84 3.43
CA LEU A 171 14.85 14.40 3.64
C LEU A 171 15.88 13.28 3.45
N PRO A 172 16.89 13.47 2.57
CA PRO A 172 17.96 12.50 2.42
C PRO A 172 18.70 12.31 3.76
N ARG A 173 19.06 11.07 4.07
CA ARG A 173 19.77 10.74 5.30
C ARG A 173 21.22 11.21 5.22
N ILE A 174 21.87 11.46 6.37
CA ILE A 174 23.26 11.92 6.39
C ILE A 174 24.21 10.93 5.69
N ASP A 175 23.92 9.63 5.79
CA ASP A 175 24.69 8.56 5.16
C ASP A 175 24.57 8.59 3.62
N GLU A 176 23.42 9.03 3.07
CA GLU A 176 23.22 9.20 1.62
C GLU A 176 24.10 10.35 1.10
N TYR A 177 24.18 11.45 1.85
CA TYR A 177 25.10 12.55 1.53
C TYR A 177 26.57 12.14 1.65
N GLU A 178 26.92 11.32 2.65
CA GLU A 178 28.29 10.84 2.82
C GLU A 178 28.71 9.90 1.67
N ALA A 179 27.83 9.00 1.24
CA ALA A 179 28.09 8.10 0.11
C ALA A 179 28.36 8.88 -1.19
N VAL A 180 27.57 9.93 -1.44
CA VAL A 180 27.76 10.86 -2.56
C VAL A 180 29.12 11.57 -2.47
N LEU A 181 29.44 12.14 -1.30
CA LEU A 181 30.69 12.87 -1.08
C LEU A 181 31.93 11.97 -1.22
N ALA A 182 31.82 10.68 -0.92
CA ALA A 182 32.90 9.70 -1.01
C ALA A 182 33.20 9.26 -2.46
N VAL A 183 32.22 9.33 -3.37
CA VAL A 183 32.34 8.88 -4.77
C VAL A 183 32.95 9.96 -5.67
N GLY A 184 32.91 11.23 -5.27
CA GLY A 184 33.65 12.31 -5.92
C GLY A 184 33.19 12.64 -7.35
N SER A 185 31.92 12.40 -7.67
CA SER A 185 31.37 12.69 -9.00
C SER A 185 30.87 14.13 -9.08
N GLU A 186 31.14 14.79 -10.21
CA GLU A 186 30.86 16.21 -10.40
C GLU A 186 29.35 16.46 -10.61
N VAL A 187 28.73 17.16 -9.66
CA VAL A 187 27.50 17.99 -9.83
C VAL A 187 26.15 17.26 -10.02
N ALA A 188 26.11 15.98 -10.42
CA ALA A 188 24.85 15.22 -10.57
C ALA A 188 24.39 14.45 -9.31
N GLU A 189 25.09 14.65 -8.19
CA GLU A 189 25.11 13.66 -7.11
C GLU A 189 24.46 14.18 -5.81
N ILE A 190 23.89 15.40 -5.80
CA ILE A 190 23.11 15.89 -4.66
C ILE A 190 21.82 15.06 -4.56
N PRO A 191 21.57 14.33 -3.46
CA PRO A 191 20.38 13.50 -3.34
C PRO A 191 19.13 14.38 -3.34
N SER A 192 18.13 14.00 -4.13
CA SER A 192 16.84 14.67 -4.19
C SER A 192 16.04 14.46 -2.91
N ASP A 193 15.30 15.49 -2.53
CA ASP A 193 14.30 15.44 -1.46
C ASP A 193 12.99 14.78 -1.89
N VAL A 194 12.87 14.41 -3.17
CA VAL A 194 11.77 13.61 -3.73
C VAL A 194 12.29 12.24 -4.17
N LYS A 195 11.65 11.19 -3.68
CA LYS A 195 11.91 9.79 -4.09
C LYS A 195 10.68 9.21 -4.77
N THR A 196 10.91 8.41 -5.81
CA THR A 196 9.86 7.62 -6.47
C THR A 196 9.86 6.23 -5.85
N ILE A 197 8.71 5.82 -5.30
CA ILE A 197 8.51 4.53 -4.66
C ILE A 197 7.48 3.75 -5.48
N ALA A 198 7.78 2.50 -5.78
CA ALA A 198 6.85 1.59 -6.41
C ALA A 198 6.58 0.35 -5.54
N TYR A 199 5.33 -0.06 -5.48
CA TYR A 199 4.87 -1.29 -4.85
C TYR A 199 4.25 -2.20 -5.90
N PHE A 200 4.72 -3.44 -5.94
CA PHE A 200 4.20 -4.48 -6.82
C PHE A 200 4.54 -5.84 -6.22
N LEU A 201 3.79 -6.87 -6.60
CA LEU A 201 4.15 -8.24 -6.22
C LEU A 201 5.27 -8.76 -7.11
N ARG A 202 6.10 -9.65 -6.57
CA ARG A 202 7.09 -10.37 -7.36
C ARG A 202 6.36 -11.15 -8.46
N GLN A 203 6.56 -10.73 -9.71
CA GLN A 203 6.09 -11.50 -10.84
C GLN A 203 6.99 -12.72 -10.98
N ASN A 204 6.41 -13.92 -10.95
CA ASN A 204 7.14 -15.12 -11.36
C ASN A 204 7.55 -14.96 -12.82
N ALA A 205 8.83 -15.19 -13.13
CA ALA A 205 9.38 -15.14 -14.48
C ALA A 205 8.72 -16.14 -15.48
N GLY A 206 7.68 -16.87 -15.06
CA GLY A 206 6.87 -17.78 -15.87
C GLY A 206 5.41 -17.36 -16.11
N ALA A 207 4.92 -16.25 -15.54
CA ALA A 207 3.51 -15.81 -15.66
C ALA A 207 3.29 -14.59 -16.58
N ALA A 208 4.27 -14.25 -17.43
CA ALA A 208 4.09 -13.22 -18.46
C ALA A 208 3.15 -13.74 -19.57
N THR A 209 1.86 -13.41 -19.48
CA THR A 209 0.92 -13.55 -20.60
C THR A 209 0.96 -12.27 -21.43
N GLY A 210 2.09 -12.03 -22.11
CA GLY A 210 2.31 -10.89 -23.00
C GLY A 210 3.60 -11.08 -23.79
N PRO A 211 3.70 -10.63 -25.06
CA PRO A 211 4.84 -10.98 -25.91
C PRO A 211 6.07 -10.11 -25.57
N SER A 212 7.22 -10.79 -25.43
CA SER A 212 8.61 -10.28 -25.37
C SER A 212 9.13 -9.87 -23.98
N SER A 213 10.35 -10.22 -23.52
CA SER A 213 11.55 -10.70 -24.20
C SER A 213 12.45 -11.52 -23.24
N SER A 214 13.23 -12.43 -23.83
CA SER A 214 14.10 -13.42 -23.19
C SER A 214 15.50 -12.88 -22.80
N ALA A 215 16.00 -13.21 -21.61
CA ALA A 215 17.40 -13.63 -21.38
C ALA A 215 17.66 -14.09 -19.93
N GLY A 216 17.83 -15.40 -19.71
CA GLY A 216 18.24 -15.92 -18.40
C GLY A 216 18.05 -17.42 -18.22
N SER A 217 18.51 -18.24 -19.18
CA SER A 217 18.53 -19.71 -19.00
C SER A 217 19.72 -20.11 -18.14
N GLY A 218 19.44 -20.39 -16.87
CA GLY A 218 20.31 -21.09 -15.94
C GLY A 218 19.49 -22.16 -15.22
N LEU A 219 19.77 -23.41 -15.53
CA LEU A 219 19.17 -24.62 -14.96
C LEU A 219 18.88 -24.49 -13.45
N SER A 220 17.61 -24.59 -13.07
CA SER A 220 17.19 -25.02 -11.74
C SER A 220 15.93 -25.87 -11.88
N ASP A 221 16.14 -27.18 -11.77
CA ASP A 221 15.12 -28.15 -11.42
C ASP A 221 14.72 -27.88 -9.97
N SER A 222 13.56 -27.26 -9.80
CA SER A 222 12.78 -27.26 -8.58
C SER A 222 11.36 -26.90 -9.00
N THR A 223 10.37 -27.53 -8.37
CA THR A 223 8.97 -27.07 -8.30
C THR A 223 8.87 -25.55 -8.46
N PRO A 224 7.86 -24.99 -9.16
CA PRO A 224 7.67 -23.55 -9.16
C PRO A 224 7.40 -23.14 -7.71
N ASP A 225 8.46 -22.83 -6.98
CA ASP A 225 8.41 -22.11 -5.72
C ASP A 225 7.83 -20.78 -6.14
N VAL A 226 6.50 -20.68 -6.03
CA VAL A 226 5.78 -19.46 -6.34
C VAL A 226 6.23 -18.48 -5.26
N GLN A 227 7.39 -17.84 -5.52
CA GLN A 227 7.94 -16.81 -4.67
C GLN A 227 7.08 -15.58 -4.87
N GLU A 228 5.94 -15.60 -4.20
CA GLU A 228 5.11 -14.45 -3.95
C GLU A 228 5.85 -13.54 -2.96
N GLY A 229 5.46 -12.27 -2.95
CA GLY A 229 6.05 -11.32 -2.04
C GLY A 229 5.94 -9.91 -2.54
N LEU A 230 5.68 -9.00 -1.61
CA LEU A 230 5.60 -7.58 -1.88
C LEU A 230 7.00 -7.02 -2.09
N ILE A 231 7.23 -6.42 -3.25
CA ILE A 231 8.44 -5.68 -3.56
C ILE A 231 8.15 -4.19 -3.37
N ARG A 232 9.11 -3.50 -2.75
CA ARG A 232 9.17 -2.04 -2.74
C ARG A 232 10.43 -1.59 -3.46
N ARG A 233 10.25 -0.86 -4.55
CA ARG A 233 11.34 -0.23 -5.28
C ARG A 233 11.43 1.24 -4.90
N GLU A 234 12.64 1.70 -4.64
CA GLU A 234 12.89 3.11 -4.28
C GLU A 234 13.96 3.68 -5.20
N MET A 235 13.67 4.84 -5.77
CA MET A 235 14.56 5.57 -6.65
C MET A 235 14.62 7.05 -6.27
N ASP A 236 15.75 7.69 -6.55
CA ASP A 236 15.86 9.14 -6.48
C ASP A 236 15.25 9.76 -7.74
N ARG A 237 14.23 10.61 -7.57
CA ARG A 237 13.46 11.12 -8.70
C ARG A 237 14.32 11.93 -9.67
N ALA A 238 15.17 12.83 -9.16
CA ALA A 238 15.98 13.70 -10.00
C ALA A 238 17.04 12.92 -10.77
N VAL A 239 17.68 11.95 -10.10
CA VAL A 239 18.69 11.08 -10.71
C VAL A 239 18.06 10.18 -11.76
N SER A 240 16.91 9.54 -11.46
CA SER A 240 16.22 8.67 -12.40
C SER A 240 15.67 9.43 -13.61
N LEU A 241 15.13 10.64 -13.42
CA LEU A 241 14.67 11.49 -14.52
C LEU A 241 15.83 11.95 -15.41
N TYR A 242 16.96 12.35 -14.81
CA TYR A 242 18.17 12.71 -15.55
C TYR A 242 18.72 11.53 -16.35
N ALA A 243 18.85 10.36 -15.72
CA ALA A 243 19.30 9.13 -16.38
C ALA A 243 18.41 8.82 -17.59
N ALA A 244 17.09 8.86 -17.40
CA ALA A 244 16.15 8.53 -18.46
C ALA A 244 16.16 9.56 -19.60
N THR A 245 16.35 10.85 -19.31
CA THR A 245 16.54 11.90 -20.32
C THR A 245 17.80 11.68 -21.16
N ASN A 246 18.85 11.09 -20.56
CA ASN A 246 20.08 10.73 -21.24
C ASN A 246 20.05 9.33 -21.88
N GLY A 247 18.89 8.67 -21.92
CA GLY A 247 18.74 7.32 -22.49
C GLY A 247 19.41 6.22 -21.67
N GLN A 248 19.66 6.46 -20.38
CA GLN A 248 20.13 5.46 -19.42
C GLN A 248 18.94 4.92 -18.63
N ALA A 249 18.78 3.59 -18.56
CA ALA A 249 17.81 2.95 -17.69
C ALA A 249 18.38 2.81 -16.27
N PHE A 250 17.58 3.12 -15.25
CA PHE A 250 17.99 2.89 -13.87
C PHE A 250 17.53 1.49 -13.42
N GLU A 251 18.47 0.55 -13.38
CA GLU A 251 18.20 -0.84 -12.98
C GLU A 251 18.18 -0.95 -11.44
N ASN A 252 16.99 -0.84 -10.85
CA ASN A 252 16.77 -1.16 -9.43
C ASN A 252 15.67 -2.22 -9.34
N ALA A 253 16.01 -3.42 -8.86
CA ALA A 253 15.05 -4.53 -8.77
C ALA A 253 14.06 -4.38 -7.60
N GLY A 254 14.22 -3.35 -6.75
CA GLY A 254 13.50 -3.20 -5.51
C GLY A 254 13.93 -4.17 -4.41
N GLN A 255 13.37 -3.97 -3.22
CA GLN A 255 13.60 -4.79 -2.04
C GLN A 255 12.36 -5.62 -1.73
N LEU A 256 12.54 -6.90 -1.36
CA LEU A 256 11.46 -7.71 -0.81
C LEU A 256 11.08 -7.16 0.58
N LEU A 257 9.85 -6.65 0.69
CA LEU A 257 9.32 -6.06 1.91
C LEU A 257 8.65 -7.12 2.80
N ALA A 258 7.90 -8.05 2.19
CA ALA A 258 7.26 -9.17 2.88
C ALA A 258 7.11 -10.33 1.90
N GLU A 259 7.47 -11.54 2.32
CA GLU A 259 7.38 -12.77 1.50
C GLU A 259 5.98 -13.38 1.57
N GLU A 260 5.28 -13.14 2.67
CA GLU A 260 4.01 -13.77 3.01
C GLU A 260 2.80 -13.10 2.32
N VAL A 261 3.02 -11.94 1.69
CA VAL A 261 1.98 -11.22 0.95
C VAL A 261 1.79 -11.90 -0.41
N ALA A 262 0.69 -12.64 -0.51
CA ALA A 262 0.29 -13.39 -1.69
C ALA A 262 -0.38 -12.49 -2.73
N ARG A 263 -1.28 -11.61 -2.28
CA ARG A 263 -2.02 -10.69 -3.15
C ARG A 263 -1.98 -9.25 -2.63
N LEU A 264 -2.07 -8.31 -3.56
CA LEU A 264 -2.02 -6.89 -3.35
C LEU A 264 -3.01 -6.24 -4.31
N GLU A 265 -3.90 -5.40 -3.77
CA GLU A 265 -4.81 -4.60 -4.56
C GLU A 265 -4.90 -3.15 -4.08
N PHE A 266 -5.09 -2.26 -5.03
CA PHE A 266 -5.30 -0.84 -4.84
C PHE A 266 -6.59 -0.37 -5.46
N ARG A 267 -7.24 0.60 -4.81
CA ARG A 267 -8.31 1.41 -5.41
C ARG A 267 -8.13 2.87 -5.03
N TYR A 268 -8.60 3.75 -5.89
CA TYR A 268 -8.35 5.18 -5.82
C TYR A 268 -9.67 5.94 -5.71
N PHE A 269 -9.81 6.81 -4.72
CA PHE A 269 -11.02 7.59 -4.51
C PHE A 269 -10.85 9.00 -5.08
N ASP A 270 -11.66 9.36 -6.07
CA ASP A 270 -11.65 10.71 -6.69
C ASP A 270 -12.44 11.75 -5.88
N GLY A 271 -13.30 11.31 -4.96
CA GLY A 271 -14.24 12.16 -4.21
C GLY A 271 -15.69 11.75 -4.37
N ALA A 272 -16.00 11.00 -5.42
CA ALA A 272 -17.34 10.49 -5.75
C ALA A 272 -17.37 8.96 -5.82
N GLN A 273 -16.37 8.34 -6.45
CA GLN A 273 -16.31 6.90 -6.72
C GLN A 273 -14.92 6.31 -6.50
N TRP A 274 -14.87 4.98 -6.45
CA TRP A 274 -13.62 4.22 -6.41
C TRP A 274 -13.23 3.76 -7.82
N LEU A 275 -12.02 4.11 -8.24
CA LEU A 275 -11.40 3.76 -9.51
C LEU A 275 -10.35 2.67 -9.29
N LEU A 276 -10.13 1.84 -10.32
CA LEU A 276 -9.09 0.79 -10.31
C LEU A 276 -7.75 1.29 -10.84
N GLU A 277 -7.74 2.47 -11.42
CA GLU A 277 -6.56 3.08 -12.03
C GLU A 277 -6.54 4.56 -11.68
N TRP A 278 -5.34 5.09 -11.50
CA TRP A 278 -5.10 6.50 -11.30
C TRP A 278 -3.85 6.93 -12.04
N ASP A 279 -4.00 7.96 -12.88
CA ASP A 279 -2.90 8.68 -13.51
C ASP A 279 -3.03 10.15 -13.12
N SER A 280 -2.16 10.61 -12.22
CA SER A 280 -2.25 11.99 -11.74
C SER A 280 -1.98 13.03 -12.82
N ASP A 281 -1.18 12.71 -13.86
CA ASP A 281 -0.92 13.64 -14.98
C ASP A 281 -2.19 13.82 -15.83
N GLN A 282 -2.90 12.72 -16.09
CA GLN A 282 -4.16 12.76 -16.84
C GLN A 282 -5.31 13.40 -16.04
N LEU A 283 -5.42 13.08 -14.75
CA LEU A 283 -6.50 13.55 -13.88
C LEU A 283 -6.22 14.93 -13.26
N GLY A 284 -5.00 15.45 -13.39
CA GLY A 284 -4.61 16.77 -12.88
C GLY A 284 -4.52 16.88 -11.36
N GLY A 285 -4.40 15.75 -10.64
CA GLY A 285 -4.32 15.73 -9.19
C GLY A 285 -4.12 14.34 -8.58
N LEU A 286 -3.92 14.31 -7.27
CA LEU A 286 -3.82 13.08 -6.48
C LEU A 286 -5.21 12.56 -6.08
N PRO A 287 -5.36 11.23 -5.86
CA PRO A 287 -6.59 10.70 -5.32
C PRO A 287 -6.78 11.17 -3.88
N LEU A 288 -8.03 11.43 -3.48
CA LEU A 288 -8.34 11.84 -2.11
C LEU A 288 -8.03 10.76 -1.08
N ALA A 289 -8.22 9.50 -1.47
CA ALA A 289 -7.84 8.36 -0.66
C ALA A 289 -7.43 7.18 -1.53
N VAL A 290 -6.59 6.31 -0.97
CA VAL A 290 -6.21 5.03 -1.57
C VAL A 290 -6.66 3.92 -0.62
N GLU A 291 -7.38 2.95 -1.15
CA GLU A 291 -7.68 1.69 -0.47
C GLU A 291 -6.58 0.70 -0.87
N THR A 292 -5.91 0.15 0.14
CA THR A 292 -4.92 -0.91 -0.02
C THR A 292 -5.48 -2.18 0.61
N MET A 293 -5.57 -3.24 -0.18
CA MET A 293 -5.95 -4.57 0.27
C MET A 293 -4.74 -5.49 0.08
N ILE A 294 -4.38 -6.20 1.14
CA ILE A 294 -3.36 -7.26 1.06
C ILE A 294 -3.98 -8.56 1.52
N ALA A 295 -3.55 -9.65 0.91
CA ALA A 295 -3.89 -10.97 1.36
C ALA A 295 -2.62 -11.74 1.72
N ILE A 296 -2.60 -12.26 2.94
CA ILE A 296 -1.49 -13.04 3.48
C ILE A 296 -1.89 -14.51 3.48
N ARG A 297 -0.97 -15.36 3.04
CA ARG A 297 -1.12 -16.81 3.10
C ARG A 297 -1.13 -17.26 4.56
N ARG A 298 -2.08 -18.12 4.94
CA ARG A 298 -2.07 -18.72 6.28
C ARG A 298 -1.01 -19.81 6.36
N ALA A 299 -0.27 -19.84 7.46
CA ALA A 299 0.78 -20.82 7.72
C ALA A 299 0.24 -22.26 7.89
N ASP A 300 -1.06 -22.44 8.12
CA ASP A 300 -1.69 -23.75 8.24
C ASP A 300 -2.13 -24.36 6.90
N GLN A 301 -2.08 -23.59 5.82
CA GLN A 301 -2.44 -24.06 4.48
C GLN A 301 -1.20 -24.55 3.73
N ASP A 302 -1.34 -25.69 3.07
CA ASP A 302 -0.31 -26.20 2.17
C ASP A 302 -0.34 -25.38 0.87
N PRO A 303 0.78 -24.74 0.46
CA PRO A 303 0.82 -23.94 -0.77
C PRO A 303 0.43 -24.74 -2.02
N ASP A 304 0.72 -26.04 -2.06
CA ASP A 304 0.42 -26.89 -3.22
C ASP A 304 -1.08 -27.26 -3.32
N GLU A 305 -1.84 -27.12 -2.23
CA GLU A 305 -3.28 -27.42 -2.18
C GLU A 305 -4.17 -26.18 -2.36
N MET A 306 -3.58 -24.98 -2.44
CA MET A 306 -4.34 -23.75 -2.60
C MET A 306 -4.89 -23.60 -4.03
N PRO A 307 -6.18 -23.27 -4.20
CA PRO A 307 -6.69 -22.90 -5.50
C PRO A 307 -6.04 -21.60 -5.98
N VAL A 308 -5.57 -21.59 -7.23
CA VAL A 308 -5.14 -20.36 -7.90
C VAL A 308 -6.40 -19.50 -8.11
N ASP A 309 -6.45 -18.37 -7.43
CA ASP A 309 -7.53 -17.39 -7.50
C ASP A 309 -6.99 -16.06 -8.02
N ASP A 310 -7.18 -15.83 -9.32
CA ASP A 310 -6.83 -14.59 -10.02
C ASP A 310 -7.99 -13.56 -9.94
N GLY A 311 -9.03 -13.85 -9.17
CA GLY A 311 -10.13 -12.94 -8.94
C GLY A 311 -9.77 -11.79 -7.98
N PRO A 312 -10.65 -10.79 -7.86
CA PRO A 312 -10.44 -9.70 -6.91
C PRO A 312 -10.42 -10.24 -5.47
N ILE A 313 -9.59 -9.64 -4.62
CA ILE A 313 -9.50 -9.99 -3.20
C ILE A 313 -10.89 -9.82 -2.55
N THR A 314 -11.37 -10.90 -1.93
CA THR A 314 -12.62 -10.91 -1.16
C THR A 314 -12.35 -11.14 0.32
N LEU A 315 -13.09 -10.47 1.19
CA LEU A 315 -12.91 -10.59 2.65
C LEU A 315 -13.31 -11.97 3.21
N ASP A 316 -14.11 -12.73 2.46
CA ASP A 316 -14.66 -14.02 2.89
C ASP A 316 -13.81 -15.22 2.43
N ASN A 317 -12.56 -14.99 2.00
CA ASN A 317 -11.67 -16.06 1.54
C ASN A 317 -11.20 -16.93 2.74
N PRO A 318 -11.42 -18.27 2.72
CA PRO A 318 -11.05 -19.14 3.83
C PRO A 318 -9.56 -19.52 3.87
N TYR A 319 -8.84 -19.38 2.76
CA TYR A 319 -7.44 -19.80 2.60
C TYR A 319 -6.43 -18.69 2.94
N GLU A 320 -6.88 -17.43 2.87
CA GLU A 320 -6.03 -16.26 3.06
C GLU A 320 -6.57 -15.38 4.19
N LEU A 321 -5.69 -14.58 4.79
CA LEU A 321 -6.05 -13.50 5.69
C LEU A 321 -6.00 -12.17 4.94
N VAL A 322 -7.18 -11.60 4.73
CA VAL A 322 -7.30 -10.33 4.01
C VAL A 322 -7.33 -9.17 4.98
N TYR A 323 -6.44 -8.21 4.75
CA TYR A 323 -6.37 -6.95 5.47
C TYR A 323 -6.63 -5.79 4.53
N ARG A 324 -7.38 -4.80 5.01
CA ARG A 324 -7.75 -3.61 4.26
C ARG A 324 -7.40 -2.37 5.05
N LEU A 325 -6.77 -1.41 4.38
CA LEU A 325 -6.49 -0.08 4.91
C LEU A 325 -6.93 0.99 3.91
N VAL A 326 -7.63 2.02 4.37
CA VAL A 326 -7.94 3.21 3.57
C VAL A 326 -7.13 4.38 4.10
N VAL A 327 -6.33 4.99 3.23
CA VAL A 327 -5.42 6.09 3.56
C VAL A 327 -5.87 7.35 2.83
N ARG A 328 -6.21 8.40 3.59
CA ARG A 328 -6.48 9.72 3.03
C ARG A 328 -5.16 10.44 2.74
N ILE A 329 -5.00 10.95 1.53
CA ILE A 329 -3.84 11.74 1.14
C ILE A 329 -4.02 13.20 1.61
N PRO A 330 -3.13 13.75 2.46
CA PRO A 330 -3.34 15.06 3.08
C PRO A 330 -3.39 16.24 2.10
N ILE A 331 -2.60 16.18 1.03
CA ILE A 331 -2.46 17.28 0.05
C ILE A 331 -3.45 17.15 -1.13
N ALA A 332 -4.20 16.05 -1.21
CA ALA A 332 -5.15 15.84 -2.28
C ALA A 332 -6.36 16.78 -2.13
N VAL A 333 -6.75 17.40 -3.22
CA VAL A 333 -7.92 18.26 -3.34
C VAL A 333 -8.94 17.52 -4.20
N PRO A 334 -10.25 17.59 -3.89
CA PRO A 334 -11.27 17.01 -4.76
C PRO A 334 -11.13 17.59 -6.17
N LEU A 335 -11.16 16.72 -7.18
CA LEU A 335 -11.21 17.18 -8.57
C LEU A 335 -12.58 17.85 -8.76
N GLU A 336 -12.59 19.17 -8.98
CA GLU A 336 -13.83 19.91 -9.20
C GLU A 336 -14.44 19.47 -10.54
N ASP A 337 -15.71 19.06 -10.52
CA ASP A 337 -16.50 18.97 -11.74
C ASP A 337 -16.60 20.39 -12.32
N GLU A 338 -16.05 20.63 -13.52
CA GLU A 338 -16.08 21.90 -14.26
C GLU A 338 -17.51 22.48 -14.52
N THR A 339 -18.56 21.88 -13.95
CA THR A 339 -19.98 22.21 -14.20
C THR A 339 -20.61 23.17 -13.18
N ALA A 340 -19.90 23.58 -12.13
CA ALA A 340 -20.43 24.54 -11.17
C ALA A 340 -19.98 25.98 -11.45
N VAL A 341 -20.23 26.50 -12.65
CA VAL A 341 -20.20 27.96 -12.88
C VAL A 341 -21.35 28.56 -12.04
N PRO A 342 -21.07 29.44 -11.06
CA PRO A 342 -22.14 30.19 -10.43
C PRO A 342 -22.72 31.11 -11.51
N VAL A 343 -23.99 30.90 -11.85
CA VAL A 343 -24.76 31.84 -12.67
C VAL A 343 -24.84 33.13 -11.86
N ASP A 344 -23.95 34.06 -12.19
CA ASP A 344 -23.96 35.43 -11.68
C ASP A 344 -25.29 36.05 -12.10
N ASP A 345 -26.19 36.28 -11.15
CA ASP A 345 -27.53 36.80 -11.35
C ASP A 345 -27.44 38.31 -11.66
N PRO A 346 -27.65 38.77 -12.91
CA PRO A 346 -27.42 40.16 -13.26
C PRO A 346 -28.74 40.93 -13.21
N ALA A 347 -29.20 41.34 -12.02
CA ALA A 347 -30.06 42.53 -11.83
C ALA A 347 -30.45 42.76 -10.36
N ALA A 348 -29.59 43.41 -9.60
CA ALA A 348 -30.03 44.21 -8.45
C ALA A 348 -29.89 45.69 -8.80
N GLU A 349 -31.00 46.29 -9.22
CA GLU A 349 -31.15 47.74 -9.42
C GLU A 349 -30.86 48.51 -8.12
N PRO A 350 -30.05 49.58 -8.13
CA PRO A 350 -29.90 50.44 -6.96
C PRO A 350 -31.07 51.43 -6.88
N VAL A 351 -31.93 51.25 -5.87
CA VAL A 351 -32.84 52.31 -5.40
C VAL A 351 -31.99 53.42 -4.78
N GLN A 352 -31.97 54.59 -5.42
CA GLN A 352 -31.45 55.82 -4.82
C GLN A 352 -32.56 56.59 -4.07
N PRO A 353 -32.20 57.35 -3.03
CA PRO A 353 -33.12 57.95 -2.06
C PRO A 353 -33.98 59.11 -2.60
#